data_AF-A0A7C3LJP1-F1
#
_entry.id   AF-A0A7C3LJP1-F1
#
_cell.length_a   1.000
_cell.length_b   1.000
_cell.length_c   1.000
_cell.angle_alpha   90.00
_cell.angle_beta   90.00
_cell.angle_gamma   90.00
#
_symmetry.space_group_name_H-M   'P 1'
#
loop_
_entity.id
_entity.type
_entity.pdbx_description
1 polymer ?
#
loop_
_entity_poly.entity_id
_entity_poly.type
_entity_poly.pdbx_seq_one_letter_code
_entity_poly.pdbx_strand_id
1 'polypeptide(L)'
;MPTLASLSLTLNRWIRHLRIQRAITWSLRGLAIGLGVALLAGMAGLPRLALLRSEFLTLTVLSAVTVSLGGALIAYLWPVQPLRAARHFDRVFQLGERISTALELGGQTGNLARRQLEDALHASQSIKPGQYLPLRAPRTDILYVTVTIILLSMLWFRGEQWFKAAAQARAVQAAVEQQTAAIEELIREIEANQALSDAQQEQLTAPLKSAVNKLQENPSLEGSVSVLTSTSQQLESLSNQQVAQMSQALQQAGNELAGQPGSPMGSAGQNLSQGNNQAAASDMANLNVNDMTDAEKQQLAEQLNTLGDAVSTTNPQMANELEKAQQALQNGDDAAAQRALNNAAQMMAQAGQQITFSQTASQASQQMQQGASQVLAAGGGQTQAQNGAPGEQPGTAQNGQPAGNGASGSGSGSGSGSSTTGNEVGNAPIDQNNGPSDGGEASYEQIYAPSLMGGEDGSTVDLPSSGEEGEVIGQGPTDPSEPGQSLVPYNEVYAQYDQFNREAIESGNIPLSFIDIIRNYFDSLEP
;
A
#
# COMPACT_ATOMS: atom_id res chain seq x y z
N MET A 1 -60.34 43.48 31.52
CA MET A 1 -61.20 43.40 30.33
C MET A 1 -60.70 42.26 29.46
N PRO A 2 -61.57 41.36 28.99
CA PRO A 2 -61.21 40.33 28.03
C PRO A 2 -60.79 41.02 26.72
N THR A 3 -59.58 40.75 26.24
CA THR A 3 -59.04 41.37 25.03
C THR A 3 -58.69 40.32 23.99
N LEU A 4 -58.74 40.70 22.72
CA LEU A 4 -58.26 39.85 21.63
C LEU A 4 -56.80 39.43 21.82
N ALA A 5 -56.00 40.28 22.47
CA ALA A 5 -54.63 39.97 22.88
C ALA A 5 -54.53 38.80 23.87
N SER A 6 -55.48 38.67 24.81
CA SER A 6 -55.49 37.52 25.72
C SER A 6 -55.83 36.21 25.01
N LEU A 7 -56.72 36.25 24.02
CA LEU A 7 -57.09 35.08 23.21
C LEU A 7 -55.96 34.67 22.25
N SER A 8 -55.25 35.66 21.69
CA SER A 8 -54.09 35.39 20.83
C SER A 8 -52.90 34.81 21.61
N LEU A 9 -52.71 35.22 22.87
CA LEU A 9 -51.70 34.60 23.75
C LEU A 9 -52.00 33.14 24.06
N THR A 10 -53.26 32.79 24.36
CA THR A 10 -53.67 31.38 24.54
C THR A 10 -53.49 30.57 23.26
N LEU A 11 -53.89 31.13 22.11
CA LEU A 11 -53.72 30.50 20.81
C LEU A 11 -52.23 30.27 20.49
N ASN A 12 -51.36 31.24 20.78
CA ASN A 12 -49.92 31.12 20.58
C ASN A 12 -49.30 30.00 21.44
N ARG A 13 -49.79 29.78 22.68
CA ARG A 13 -49.36 28.65 23.51
C ARG A 13 -49.75 27.31 22.91
N TRP A 14 -50.94 27.21 22.33
CA TRP A 14 -51.40 26.00 21.63
C TRP A 14 -50.62 25.76 20.33
N ILE A 15 -50.37 26.83 19.56
CA ILE A 15 -49.51 26.78 18.37
C ILE A 15 -48.09 26.34 18.74
N ARG A 16 -47.53 26.79 19.86
CA ARG A 16 -46.21 26.33 20.34
C ARG A 16 -46.21 24.83 20.61
N HIS A 17 -47.24 24.29 21.24
CA HIS A 17 -47.37 22.84 21.46
C HIS A 17 -47.49 22.07 20.14
N LEU A 18 -48.30 22.57 19.21
CA LEU A 18 -48.42 22.01 17.86
C LEU A 18 -47.08 22.01 17.10
N ARG A 19 -46.30 23.09 17.21
CA ARG A 19 -44.95 23.20 16.64
C ARG A 19 -43.98 22.20 17.27
N ILE A 20 -44.01 22.00 18.58
CA ILE A 20 -43.18 21.00 19.28
C ILE A 20 -43.55 19.60 18.81
N GLN A 21 -44.85 19.27 18.73
CA GLN A 21 -45.30 17.98 18.23
C GLN A 21 -44.85 17.74 16.78
N ARG A 22 -44.97 18.77 15.91
CA ARG A 22 -44.49 18.70 14.52
C ARG A 22 -42.96 18.55 14.46
N ALA A 23 -42.22 19.25 15.32
CA ALA A 23 -40.78 19.12 15.39
C ALA A 23 -40.34 17.69 15.75
N ILE A 24 -41.03 17.04 16.70
CA ILE A 24 -40.75 15.65 17.09
C ILE A 24 -41.07 14.65 15.97
N THR A 25 -42.18 14.83 15.24
CA THR A 25 -42.50 13.92 14.13
C THR A 25 -41.53 14.11 12.97
N TRP A 26 -41.19 15.34 12.64
CA TRP A 26 -40.21 15.64 11.59
C TRP A 26 -38.77 15.33 11.99
N SER A 27 -38.43 15.31 13.28
CA SER A 27 -37.11 14.83 13.72
C SER A 27 -36.96 13.33 13.50
N LEU A 28 -38.01 12.54 13.76
CA LEU A 28 -38.01 11.10 13.47
C LEU A 28 -37.95 10.80 11.97
N ARG A 29 -38.71 11.54 11.16
CA ARG A 29 -38.65 11.40 9.69
C ARG A 29 -37.31 11.86 9.15
N GLY A 30 -36.78 12.97 9.66
CA GLY A 30 -35.44 13.45 9.33
C GLY A 30 -34.36 12.43 9.70
N LEU A 31 -34.50 11.74 10.85
CA LEU A 31 -33.62 10.64 11.23
C LEU A 31 -33.70 9.48 10.22
N ALA A 32 -34.90 9.04 9.85
CA ALA A 32 -35.08 7.99 8.84
C ALA A 32 -34.47 8.37 7.48
N ILE A 33 -34.68 9.62 7.04
CA ILE A 33 -34.10 10.14 5.79
C ILE A 33 -32.57 10.20 5.90
N GLY A 34 -32.02 10.73 6.99
CA GLY A 34 -30.58 10.82 7.20
C GLY A 34 -29.88 9.47 7.23
N LEU A 35 -30.49 8.48 7.90
CA LEU A 35 -30.04 7.09 7.88
C LEU A 35 -30.18 6.46 6.49
N GLY A 36 -31.26 6.76 5.76
CA GLY A 36 -31.47 6.30 4.38
C GLY A 36 -30.43 6.86 3.40
N VAL A 37 -30.03 8.12 3.56
CA VAL A 37 -28.94 8.72 2.79
C VAL A 37 -27.61 8.03 3.09
N ALA A 38 -27.32 7.73 4.36
CA ALA A 38 -26.13 6.99 4.75
C ALA A 38 -26.13 5.55 4.18
N LEU A 39 -27.29 4.89 4.16
CA LEU A 39 -27.46 3.57 3.56
C LEU A 39 -27.14 3.61 2.05
N LEU A 40 -27.68 4.58 1.32
CA LEU A 40 -27.42 4.75 -0.11
C LEU A 40 -25.96 5.08 -0.40
N ALA A 41 -25.35 5.96 0.40
CA ALA A 41 -23.92 6.28 0.31
C ALA A 41 -23.05 5.05 0.59
N GLY A 42 -23.42 4.24 1.60
CA GLY A 42 -22.77 2.96 1.89
C GLY A 42 -22.87 1.98 0.73
N MET A 43 -24.08 1.75 0.19
CA MET A 43 -24.28 0.84 -0.95
C MET A 43 -23.51 1.27 -2.20
N ALA A 44 -23.38 2.58 -2.46
CA ALA A 44 -22.64 3.10 -3.62
C ALA A 44 -21.12 3.20 -3.41
N GLY A 45 -20.68 3.37 -2.16
CA GLY A 45 -19.28 3.62 -1.80
C GLY A 45 -18.48 2.38 -1.43
N LEU A 46 -19.11 1.39 -0.79
CA LEU A 46 -18.49 0.10 -0.45
C LEU A 46 -17.89 -0.65 -1.65
N PRO A 47 -18.60 -0.82 -2.79
CA PRO A 47 -18.05 -1.54 -3.94
C PRO A 47 -16.89 -0.81 -4.61
N ARG A 48 -16.69 0.49 -4.33
CA ARG A 48 -15.57 1.28 -4.85
C ARG A 48 -14.37 1.34 -3.91
N LEU A 49 -14.38 0.60 -2.81
CA LEU A 49 -13.32 0.57 -1.79
C LEU A 49 -12.96 1.98 -1.25
N ALA A 50 -13.90 2.93 -1.33
CA ALA A 50 -13.61 4.34 -1.12
C ALA A 50 -13.85 4.84 0.32
N LEU A 51 -14.55 4.06 1.16
CA LEU A 51 -14.89 4.45 2.52
C LEU A 51 -14.19 3.55 3.55
N LEU A 52 -13.51 4.18 4.51
CA LEU A 52 -13.09 3.49 5.72
C LEU A 52 -14.26 3.34 6.69
N ARG A 53 -14.11 2.39 7.62
CA ARG A 53 -15.09 2.14 8.69
C ARG A 53 -15.40 3.39 9.52
N SER A 54 -14.40 4.20 9.82
CA SER A 54 -14.55 5.46 10.56
C SER A 54 -15.31 6.51 9.75
N GLU A 55 -14.99 6.66 8.46
CA GLU A 55 -15.65 7.60 7.55
C GLU A 55 -17.13 7.24 7.32
N PHE A 56 -17.45 5.95 7.25
CA PHE A 56 -18.82 5.50 7.17
C PHE A 56 -19.62 5.80 8.44
N LEU A 57 -19.03 5.63 9.64
CA LEU A 57 -19.66 6.02 10.90
C LEU A 57 -19.88 7.52 10.99
N THR A 58 -18.87 8.33 10.66
CA THR A 58 -19.00 9.78 10.73
C THR A 58 -20.06 10.28 9.78
N LEU A 59 -20.11 9.76 8.54
CA LEU A 59 -21.17 10.06 7.58
C LEU A 59 -22.54 9.68 8.11
N THR A 60 -22.69 8.48 8.67
CA THR A 60 -23.97 7.99 9.21
C THR A 60 -24.47 8.83 10.37
N VAL A 61 -23.60 9.13 11.34
CA VAL A 61 -23.96 9.94 12.51
C VAL A 61 -24.25 11.38 12.10
N LEU A 62 -23.40 11.96 11.25
CA LEU A 62 -23.54 13.35 10.82
C LEU A 62 -24.82 13.55 9.99
N SER A 63 -25.11 12.65 9.04
CA SER A 63 -26.35 12.74 8.24
C SER A 63 -27.59 12.53 9.11
N ALA A 64 -27.57 11.55 10.01
CA ALA A 64 -28.66 11.27 10.94
C ALA A 64 -28.97 12.48 11.83
N VAL A 65 -27.94 13.06 12.46
CA VAL A 65 -28.10 14.21 13.36
C VAL A 65 -28.50 15.47 12.60
N THR A 66 -27.82 15.79 11.50
CA THR A 66 -28.06 17.04 10.75
C THR A 66 -29.44 17.06 10.12
N VAL A 67 -29.86 15.97 9.48
CA VAL A 67 -31.19 15.89 8.84
C VAL A 67 -32.31 15.81 9.88
N SER A 68 -32.08 15.14 11.02
CA SER A 68 -33.04 15.12 12.13
C SER A 68 -33.24 16.50 12.76
N LEU A 69 -32.15 17.18 13.11
CA LEU A 69 -32.19 18.53 13.69
C LEU A 69 -32.73 19.56 12.69
N GLY A 70 -32.30 19.49 11.43
CA GLY A 70 -32.80 20.35 10.35
C GLY A 70 -34.30 20.16 10.13
N GLY A 71 -34.77 18.90 10.06
CA GLY A 71 -36.19 18.58 9.96
C GLY A 71 -37.00 19.11 11.13
N ALA A 72 -36.49 18.97 12.37
CA ALA A 72 -37.13 19.50 13.57
C ALA A 72 -37.20 21.04 13.56
N LEU A 73 -36.12 21.70 13.20
CA LEU A 73 -36.01 23.17 13.17
C LEU A 73 -36.93 23.77 12.10
N ILE A 74 -36.90 23.22 10.89
CA ILE A 74 -37.77 23.65 9.77
C ILE A 74 -39.23 23.45 10.17
N ALA A 75 -39.59 22.29 10.74
CA ALA A 75 -40.94 22.01 11.20
C ALA A 75 -41.41 22.94 12.34
N TYR A 76 -40.51 23.30 13.25
CA TYR A 76 -40.80 24.22 14.36
C TYR A 76 -41.01 25.66 13.89
N LEU A 77 -40.17 26.12 12.96
CA LEU A 77 -40.23 27.49 12.42
C LEU A 77 -41.27 27.67 11.32
N TRP A 78 -41.81 26.57 10.76
CA TRP A 78 -42.77 26.63 9.67
C TRP A 78 -43.99 27.50 10.03
N PRO A 79 -44.36 28.47 9.18
CA PRO A 79 -45.44 29.40 9.48
C PRO A 79 -46.78 28.66 9.70
N VAL A 80 -47.48 29.04 10.77
CA VAL A 80 -48.81 28.52 11.10
C VAL A 80 -49.78 29.69 11.07
N GLN A 81 -50.74 29.64 10.15
CA GLN A 81 -51.77 30.68 10.05
C GLN A 81 -52.71 30.60 11.27
N PRO A 82 -52.88 31.69 12.06
CA PRO A 82 -53.66 31.67 13.29
C PRO A 82 -55.10 31.17 13.12
N LEU A 83 -55.78 31.59 12.05
CA LEU A 83 -57.16 31.17 11.79
C LEU A 83 -57.29 29.68 11.44
N ARG A 84 -56.34 29.12 10.66
CA ARG A 84 -56.30 27.68 10.38
C ARG A 84 -56.02 26.89 11.65
N ALA A 85 -55.14 27.40 12.52
CA ALA A 85 -54.85 26.79 13.81
C ALA A 85 -56.07 26.83 14.73
N ALA A 86 -56.79 27.95 14.79
CA ALA A 86 -58.03 28.08 15.57
C ALA A 86 -59.07 27.03 15.16
N ARG A 87 -59.39 26.91 13.87
CA ARG A 87 -60.31 25.89 13.35
C ARG A 87 -59.84 24.46 13.64
N HIS A 88 -58.53 24.21 13.55
CA HIS A 88 -57.96 22.91 13.90
C HIS A 88 -58.15 22.60 15.39
N PHE A 89 -57.86 23.55 16.28
CA PHE A 89 -58.05 23.38 17.71
C PHE A 89 -59.53 23.28 18.11
N ASP A 90 -60.43 24.02 17.45
CA ASP A 90 -61.87 23.88 17.70
C ASP A 90 -62.37 22.46 17.42
N ARG A 91 -61.84 21.82 16.37
CA ARG A 91 -62.16 20.42 16.05
C ARG A 91 -61.50 19.42 17.02
N VAL A 92 -60.22 19.62 17.33
CA VAL A 92 -59.45 18.69 18.18
C VAL A 92 -59.89 18.76 19.64
N PHE A 93 -60.17 19.95 20.15
CA PHE A 93 -60.62 20.21 21.53
C PHE A 93 -62.14 20.21 21.68
N GLN A 94 -62.89 20.01 20.58
CA GLN A 94 -64.36 19.99 20.54
C GLN A 94 -65.00 21.28 21.10
N LEU A 95 -64.45 22.44 20.72
CA LEU A 95 -64.88 23.75 21.23
C LEU A 95 -66.04 24.37 20.44
N GLY A 96 -66.53 23.71 19.38
CA GLY A 96 -67.71 24.17 18.63
C GLY A 96 -67.51 25.52 17.94
N GLU A 97 -66.37 25.72 17.28
CA GLU A 97 -66.01 26.95 16.52
C GLU A 97 -65.94 28.24 17.38
N ARG A 98 -65.88 28.12 18.72
CA ARG A 98 -65.83 29.28 19.62
C ARG A 98 -64.58 30.13 19.39
N ILE A 99 -63.42 29.51 19.14
CA ILE A 99 -62.14 30.20 19.00
C ILE A 99 -62.00 30.82 17.60
N SER A 100 -62.37 30.08 16.55
CA SER A 100 -62.38 30.55 15.16
C SER A 100 -63.34 31.74 14.98
N THR A 101 -64.56 31.63 15.49
CA THR A 101 -65.60 32.67 15.41
C THR A 101 -65.20 33.93 16.18
N ALA A 102 -64.62 33.77 17.39
CA ALA A 102 -64.14 34.91 18.17
C ALA A 102 -62.97 35.64 17.48
N LEU A 103 -62.11 34.92 16.76
CA LEU A 103 -61.01 35.51 16.00
C LEU A 103 -61.50 36.26 14.74
N GLU A 104 -62.51 35.74 14.04
CA GLU A 104 -63.12 36.39 12.87
C GLU A 104 -63.93 37.64 13.26
N LEU A 105 -64.66 37.61 14.39
CA LEU A 105 -65.43 38.74 14.92
C LEU A 105 -64.58 39.79 15.67
N GLY A 106 -63.29 39.52 15.86
CA GLY A 106 -62.41 40.29 16.72
C GLY A 106 -62.18 41.76 16.35
N GLY A 107 -62.49 42.14 15.10
CA GLY A 107 -62.44 43.53 14.62
C GLY A 107 -63.77 44.29 14.74
N GLN A 108 -64.85 43.65 15.23
CA GLN A 108 -66.18 44.24 15.32
C GLN A 108 -66.49 44.77 16.73
N THR A 109 -67.11 45.95 16.82
CA THR A 109 -67.37 46.65 18.10
C THR A 109 -68.77 46.40 18.69
N GLY A 110 -69.36 45.22 18.44
CA GLY A 110 -70.71 44.86 18.92
C GLY A 110 -70.75 44.12 20.27
N ASN A 111 -71.87 44.24 20.99
CA ASN A 111 -72.12 43.49 22.24
C ASN A 111 -72.05 41.96 22.02
N LEU A 112 -72.47 41.47 20.85
CA LEU A 112 -72.37 40.07 20.47
C LEU A 112 -70.91 39.62 20.33
N ALA A 113 -70.08 40.40 19.63
CA ALA A 113 -68.65 40.12 19.45
C ALA A 113 -67.91 40.07 20.80
N ARG A 114 -68.25 40.97 21.72
CA ARG A 114 -67.71 40.97 23.08
C ARG A 114 -68.08 39.72 23.87
N ARG A 115 -69.36 39.33 23.87
CA ARG A 115 -69.83 38.12 24.55
C ARG A 115 -69.23 36.84 23.96
N GLN A 116 -69.08 36.78 22.64
CA GLN A 116 -68.42 35.67 21.96
C GLN A 116 -66.95 35.55 22.35
N LEU A 117 -66.24 36.68 22.47
CA LEU A 117 -64.84 36.71 22.90
C LEU A 117 -64.68 36.32 24.38
N GLU A 118 -65.61 36.74 25.24
CA GLU A 118 -65.69 36.33 26.65
C GLU A 118 -65.91 34.80 26.77
N ASP A 119 -66.86 34.24 26.03
CA ASP A 119 -67.12 32.79 26.01
C ASP A 119 -65.92 31.98 25.48
N ALA A 120 -65.30 32.43 24.39
CA ALA A 120 -64.10 31.81 23.82
C ALA A 120 -62.93 31.79 24.81
N LEU A 121 -62.71 32.89 25.55
CA LEU A 121 -61.67 32.96 26.57
C LEU A 121 -61.94 32.00 27.73
N HIS A 122 -63.17 31.98 28.24
CA HIS A 122 -63.54 31.08 29.33
C HIS A 122 -63.37 29.62 28.92
N ALA A 123 -63.83 29.25 27.72
CA ALA A 123 -63.66 27.91 27.18
C ALA A 123 -62.17 27.54 27.01
N SER A 124 -61.34 28.45 26.49
CA SER A 124 -59.91 28.20 26.25
C SER A 124 -59.08 27.97 27.53
N GLN A 125 -59.45 28.61 28.65
CA GLN A 125 -58.73 28.49 29.93
C GLN A 125 -58.86 27.09 30.56
N SER A 126 -59.94 26.38 30.25
CA SER A 126 -60.19 25.03 30.76
C SER A 126 -59.39 23.93 30.05
N ILE A 127 -58.83 24.23 28.87
CA ILE A 127 -58.15 23.25 28.02
C ILE A 127 -56.67 23.12 28.40
N LYS A 128 -56.24 21.88 28.68
CA LYS A 128 -54.83 21.50 28.83
C LYS A 128 -54.32 20.89 27.52
N PRO A 129 -53.45 21.59 26.75
CA PRO A 129 -53.04 21.13 25.41
C PRO A 129 -52.45 19.73 25.39
N GLY A 130 -51.67 19.33 26.40
CA GLY A 130 -51.01 18.03 26.46
C GLY A 130 -51.95 16.82 26.54
N GLN A 131 -53.21 16.99 26.94
CA GLN A 131 -54.19 15.90 26.98
C GLN A 131 -54.78 15.59 25.60
N TYR A 132 -54.93 16.62 24.77
CA TYR A 132 -55.56 16.53 23.46
C TYR A 132 -54.54 16.47 22.30
N LEU A 133 -53.31 16.92 22.54
CA LEU A 133 -52.18 16.84 21.60
C LEU A 133 -51.04 16.01 22.24
N PRO A 134 -51.19 14.67 22.32
CA PRO A 134 -50.17 13.83 22.95
C PRO A 134 -48.87 13.82 22.12
N LEU A 135 -47.73 13.87 22.81
CA LEU A 135 -46.40 13.73 22.23
C LEU A 135 -46.13 12.25 21.92
N ARG A 136 -46.76 11.73 20.85
CA ARG A 136 -46.57 10.35 20.38
C ARG A 136 -45.88 10.36 19.03
N ALA A 137 -44.78 9.62 18.93
CA ALA A 137 -44.21 9.25 17.65
C ALA A 137 -45.17 8.27 16.93
N PRO A 138 -45.49 8.49 15.65
CA PRO A 138 -46.31 7.55 14.89
C PRO A 138 -45.54 6.23 14.71
N ARG A 139 -46.23 5.10 14.90
CA ARG A 139 -45.63 3.76 14.82
C ARG A 139 -44.97 3.47 13.47
N THR A 140 -45.49 4.06 12.39
CA THR A 140 -44.92 3.96 11.04
C THR A 140 -43.53 4.59 10.96
N ASP A 141 -43.31 5.74 11.60
CA ASP A 141 -42.02 6.44 11.53
C ASP A 141 -40.98 5.69 12.39
N ILE A 142 -41.40 5.11 13.51
CA ILE A 142 -40.56 4.20 14.32
C ILE A 142 -40.19 2.96 13.50
N LEU A 143 -41.15 2.36 12.78
CA LEU A 143 -40.89 1.20 11.92
C LEU A 143 -39.84 1.53 10.85
N TYR A 144 -39.96 2.67 10.15
CA TYR A 144 -38.97 3.08 9.16
C TYR A 144 -37.58 3.24 9.76
N VAL A 145 -37.45 3.96 10.87
CA VAL A 145 -36.16 4.12 11.57
C VAL A 145 -35.58 2.76 11.96
N THR A 146 -36.40 1.88 12.53
CA THR A 146 -35.95 0.55 12.98
C THR A 146 -35.48 -0.31 11.82
N VAL A 147 -36.23 -0.34 10.71
CA VAL A 147 -35.85 -1.07 9.49
C VAL A 147 -34.55 -0.53 8.92
N THR A 148 -34.37 0.79 8.84
CA THR A 148 -33.13 1.38 8.32
C THR A 148 -31.93 1.07 9.22
N ILE A 149 -32.10 1.07 10.54
CA ILE A 149 -31.04 0.67 11.49
C ILE A 149 -30.64 -0.80 11.28
N ILE A 150 -31.61 -1.70 11.08
CA ILE A 150 -31.36 -3.12 10.80
C ILE A 150 -30.56 -3.26 9.50
N LEU A 151 -30.97 -2.56 8.43
CA LEU A 151 -30.26 -2.59 7.14
C LEU A 151 -28.83 -2.05 7.25
N LEU A 152 -28.63 -0.93 7.95
CA LEU A 152 -27.29 -0.38 8.20
C LEU A 152 -26.43 -1.35 9.03
N SER A 153 -27.01 -2.02 10.01
CA SER A 153 -26.31 -3.03 10.82
C SER A 153 -25.89 -4.22 9.95
N MET A 154 -26.77 -4.71 9.08
CA MET A 154 -26.45 -5.78 8.14
C MET A 154 -25.33 -5.36 7.18
N LEU A 155 -25.38 -4.12 6.67
CA LEU A 155 -24.35 -3.55 5.82
C LEU A 155 -23.01 -3.42 6.54
N TRP A 156 -23.02 -3.06 7.82
CA TRP A 156 -21.82 -2.96 8.66
C TRP A 156 -21.13 -4.32 8.83
N PHE A 157 -21.87 -5.35 9.25
CA PHE A 157 -21.31 -6.68 9.47
C PHE A 157 -20.81 -7.32 8.17
N ARG A 158 -21.57 -7.19 7.07
CA ARG A 158 -21.16 -7.73 5.77
C ARG A 158 -20.07 -6.88 5.10
N GLY A 159 -20.00 -5.59 5.44
CA GLY A 159 -19.03 -4.62 4.94
C GLY A 159 -17.64 -4.74 5.56
N GLU A 160 -17.44 -5.51 6.64
CA GLU A 160 -16.14 -5.63 7.32
C GLU A 160 -15.01 -6.02 6.36
N GLN A 161 -15.24 -6.94 5.41
CA GLN A 161 -14.25 -7.33 4.41
C GLN A 161 -13.94 -6.18 3.44
N TRP A 162 -14.96 -5.43 3.03
CA TRP A 162 -14.82 -4.28 2.13
C TRP A 162 -14.07 -3.13 2.81
N PHE A 163 -14.31 -2.87 4.10
CA PHE A 163 -13.59 -1.88 4.87
C PHE A 163 -12.12 -2.24 5.05
N LYS A 164 -11.80 -3.53 5.25
CA LYS A 164 -10.42 -4.01 5.31
C LYS A 164 -9.72 -3.89 3.96
N ALA A 165 -10.37 -4.29 2.89
CA ALA A 165 -9.84 -4.14 1.54
C ALA A 165 -9.61 -2.66 1.16
N ALA A 166 -10.53 -1.76 1.55
CA ALA A 166 -10.37 -0.31 1.37
C ALA A 166 -9.19 0.25 2.18
N ALA A 167 -9.00 -0.22 3.42
CA ALA A 167 -7.86 0.17 4.25
C ALA A 167 -6.53 -0.32 3.65
N GLN A 168 -6.48 -1.56 3.15
CA GLN A 168 -5.32 -2.12 2.45
C GLN A 168 -5.01 -1.34 1.18
N ALA A 169 -6.01 -1.06 0.33
CA ALA A 169 -5.81 -0.28 -0.88
C ALA A 169 -5.22 1.12 -0.59
N ARG A 170 -5.71 1.78 0.47
CA ARG A 170 -5.19 3.09 0.89
C ARG A 170 -3.79 3.00 1.51
N ALA A 171 -3.49 1.93 2.23
CA ALA A 171 -2.14 1.67 2.76
C ALA A 171 -1.14 1.41 1.63
N VAL A 172 -1.53 0.63 0.62
CA VAL A 172 -0.74 0.41 -0.61
C VAL A 172 -0.49 1.74 -1.31
N GLN A 173 -1.53 2.54 -1.53
CA GLN A 173 -1.38 3.86 -2.17
C GLN A 173 -0.41 4.76 -1.40
N ALA A 174 -0.53 4.83 -0.07
CA ALA A 174 0.39 5.61 0.76
C ALA A 174 1.83 5.07 0.71
N ALA A 175 2.02 3.75 0.69
CA ALA A 175 3.34 3.14 0.54
C ALA A 175 3.95 3.41 -0.84
N VAL A 176 3.14 3.38 -1.90
CA VAL A 176 3.56 3.73 -3.27
C VAL A 176 3.96 5.20 -3.35
N GLU A 177 3.19 6.12 -2.75
CA GLU A 177 3.53 7.54 -2.68
C GLU A 177 4.85 7.77 -1.93
N GLN A 178 5.06 7.10 -0.80
CA GLN A 178 6.31 7.17 -0.05
C GLN A 178 7.49 6.62 -0.87
N GLN A 179 7.30 5.48 -1.55
CA GLN A 179 8.34 4.90 -2.40
C GLN A 179 8.65 5.77 -3.62
N THR A 180 7.64 6.42 -4.19
CA THR A 180 7.82 7.38 -5.29
C THR A 180 8.68 8.55 -4.85
N ALA A 181 8.42 9.10 -3.66
CA ALA A 181 9.24 10.16 -3.09
C ALA A 181 10.68 9.70 -2.79
N ALA A 182 10.87 8.46 -2.32
CA ALA A 182 12.19 7.88 -2.11
C ALA A 182 12.97 7.72 -3.43
N ILE A 183 12.30 7.30 -4.51
CA ILE A 183 12.90 7.21 -5.85
C ILE A 183 13.29 8.60 -6.37
N GLU A 184 12.44 9.61 -6.19
CA GLU A 184 12.75 10.98 -6.59
C GLU A 184 13.97 11.54 -5.85
N GLU A 185 14.12 11.24 -4.56
CA GLU A 185 15.30 11.65 -3.80
C GLU A 185 16.56 10.91 -4.27
N LEU A 186 16.46 9.60 -4.53
CA LEU A 186 17.56 8.83 -5.12
C LEU A 186 18.00 9.38 -6.48
N ILE A 187 17.06 9.80 -7.33
CA ILE A 187 17.36 10.48 -8.60
C ILE A 187 18.18 11.75 -8.34
N ARG A 188 17.80 12.58 -7.37
CA ARG A 188 18.54 13.80 -7.02
C ARG A 188 19.94 13.51 -6.48
N GLU A 189 20.08 12.47 -5.64
CA GLU A 189 21.40 12.05 -5.14
C GLU A 189 22.33 11.62 -6.28
N ILE A 190 21.80 10.90 -7.28
CA ILE A 190 22.55 10.47 -8.47
C ILE A 190 22.94 11.67 -9.34
N GLU A 191 22.01 12.60 -9.61
CA GLU A 191 22.26 13.80 -10.40
C GLU A 191 23.24 14.77 -9.70
N ALA A 192 23.26 14.80 -8.37
CA ALA A 192 24.21 15.60 -7.59
C ALA A 192 25.62 14.99 -7.51
N ASN A 193 25.79 13.71 -7.85
CA ASN A 193 27.05 13.00 -7.70
C ASN A 193 28.03 13.34 -8.85
N GLN A 194 29.01 14.19 -8.54
CA GLN A 194 30.06 14.63 -9.48
C GLN A 194 31.07 13.53 -9.86
N ALA A 195 31.06 12.38 -9.17
CA ALA A 195 31.90 11.24 -9.54
C ALA A 195 31.32 10.45 -10.74
N LEU A 196 30.09 10.75 -11.15
CA LEU A 196 29.44 10.17 -12.32
C LEU A 196 29.45 11.17 -13.49
N SER A 197 29.65 10.68 -14.71
CA SER A 197 29.46 11.49 -15.92
C SER A 197 27.98 11.71 -16.22
N ASP A 198 27.63 12.79 -16.93
CA ASP A 198 26.24 13.09 -17.33
C ASP A 198 25.56 11.89 -18.03
N ALA A 199 26.31 11.17 -18.87
CA ALA A 199 25.81 9.97 -19.55
C ALA A 199 25.52 8.81 -18.58
N GLN A 200 26.34 8.63 -17.55
CA GLN A 200 26.13 7.61 -16.51
C GLN A 200 24.97 7.98 -15.58
N GLN A 201 24.85 9.26 -15.21
CA GLN A 201 23.72 9.76 -14.43
C GLN A 201 22.40 9.51 -15.16
N GLU A 202 22.33 9.80 -16.46
CA GLU A 202 21.13 9.55 -17.26
C GLU A 202 20.81 8.05 -17.38
N GLN A 203 21.82 7.19 -17.53
CA GLN A 203 21.61 5.73 -17.58
C GLN A 203 21.03 5.16 -16.28
N LEU A 204 21.42 5.69 -15.11
CA LEU A 204 20.88 5.26 -13.82
C LEU A 204 19.50 5.87 -13.54
N THR A 205 19.29 7.14 -13.93
CA THR A 205 18.04 7.86 -13.62
C THR A 205 16.92 7.57 -14.61
N ALA A 206 17.18 7.18 -15.85
CA ALA A 206 16.14 6.89 -16.84
C ALA A 206 15.19 5.73 -16.39
N PRO A 207 15.69 4.57 -15.91
CA PRO A 207 14.83 3.53 -15.34
C PRO A 207 14.02 4.01 -14.13
N LEU A 208 14.62 4.83 -13.26
CA LEU A 208 13.99 5.38 -12.05
C LEU A 208 12.88 6.40 -12.39
N LYS A 209 13.13 7.31 -13.33
CA LYS A 209 12.15 8.28 -13.84
C LYS A 209 10.97 7.57 -14.49
N SER A 210 11.23 6.50 -15.25
CA SER A 210 10.17 5.66 -15.81
C SER A 210 9.35 4.96 -14.73
N ALA A 211 10.00 4.46 -13.67
CA ALA A 211 9.33 3.85 -12.54
C ALA A 211 8.38 4.82 -11.83
N VAL A 212 8.84 6.05 -11.54
CA VAL A 212 8.03 7.12 -10.94
C VAL A 212 6.75 7.37 -11.74
N ASN A 213 6.87 7.54 -13.06
CA ASN A 213 5.71 7.78 -13.91
C ASN A 213 4.71 6.60 -13.87
N LYS A 214 5.21 5.36 -13.96
CA LYS A 214 4.36 4.16 -13.93
C LYS A 214 3.68 3.94 -12.57
N LEU A 215 4.37 4.27 -11.47
CA LEU A 215 3.81 4.20 -10.11
C LEU A 215 2.70 5.25 -9.91
N GLN A 216 2.84 6.44 -10.50
CA GLN A 216 1.82 7.48 -10.46
C GLN A 216 0.59 7.14 -11.34
N GLU A 217 0.81 6.50 -12.49
CA GLU A 217 -0.28 6.09 -13.39
C GLU A 217 -1.12 4.94 -12.81
N ASN A 218 -0.49 3.97 -12.15
CA ASN A 218 -1.17 2.79 -11.62
C ASN A 218 -0.63 2.39 -10.23
N PRO A 219 -1.13 3.00 -9.13
CA PRO A 219 -0.67 2.73 -7.76
C PRO A 219 -1.26 1.44 -7.16
N SER A 220 -1.60 0.44 -8.00
CA SER A 220 -2.05 -0.88 -7.54
C SER A 220 -0.90 -1.68 -6.94
N LEU A 221 -1.22 -2.66 -6.10
CA LEU A 221 -0.25 -3.54 -5.46
C LEU A 221 0.60 -4.28 -6.50
N GLU A 222 -0.06 -4.99 -7.42
CA GLU A 222 0.59 -5.80 -8.45
C GLU A 222 1.37 -4.93 -9.43
N GLY A 223 0.77 -3.83 -9.88
CA GLY A 223 1.41 -2.88 -10.78
C GLY A 223 2.67 -2.27 -10.18
N SER A 224 2.59 -1.83 -8.92
CA SER A 224 3.71 -1.19 -8.23
C SER A 224 4.85 -2.17 -7.92
N VAL A 225 4.53 -3.36 -7.42
CA VAL A 225 5.53 -4.40 -7.17
C VAL A 225 6.22 -4.83 -8.47
N SER A 226 5.47 -4.97 -9.56
CA SER A 226 6.01 -5.30 -10.88
C SER A 226 6.95 -4.20 -11.39
N VAL A 227 6.54 -2.93 -11.29
CA VAL A 227 7.38 -1.79 -11.69
C VAL A 227 8.66 -1.75 -10.86
N LEU A 228 8.58 -1.84 -9.53
CA LEU A 228 9.75 -1.82 -8.65
C LEU A 228 10.70 -3.00 -8.91
N THR A 229 10.15 -4.20 -9.11
CA THR A 229 10.96 -5.40 -9.38
C THR A 229 11.63 -5.33 -10.75
N SER A 230 10.90 -4.91 -11.78
CA SER A 230 11.48 -4.76 -13.13
C SER A 230 12.52 -3.64 -13.19
N THR A 231 12.31 -2.52 -12.48
CA THR A 231 13.31 -1.47 -12.34
C THR A 231 14.53 -1.95 -11.57
N SER A 232 14.36 -2.75 -10.50
CA SER A 232 15.49 -3.40 -9.82
C SER A 232 16.29 -4.28 -10.79
N GLN A 233 15.64 -5.12 -11.60
CA GLN A 233 16.32 -5.96 -12.58
C GLN A 233 17.07 -5.14 -13.63
N GLN A 234 16.47 -4.03 -14.11
CA GLN A 234 17.15 -3.12 -15.03
C GLN A 234 18.40 -2.49 -14.39
N LEU A 235 18.31 -2.03 -13.15
CA LEU A 235 19.45 -1.48 -12.42
C LEU A 235 20.51 -2.53 -12.11
N GLU A 236 20.11 -3.76 -11.77
CA GLU A 236 21.02 -4.88 -11.55
C GLU A 236 21.77 -5.24 -12.84
N SER A 237 21.13 -5.15 -14.01
CA SER A 237 21.82 -5.37 -15.28
C SER A 237 22.90 -4.32 -15.60
N LEU A 238 22.81 -3.14 -14.99
CA LEU A 238 23.85 -2.09 -15.06
C LEU A 238 24.98 -2.34 -14.05
N SER A 239 24.73 -3.16 -13.03
CA SER A 239 25.75 -3.63 -12.09
C SER A 239 26.58 -4.75 -12.74
N ASN A 240 27.90 -4.68 -12.62
CA ASN A 240 28.80 -5.70 -13.15
C ASN A 240 29.52 -6.41 -12.00
N GLN A 241 29.35 -7.73 -11.93
CA GLN A 241 29.96 -8.56 -10.89
C GLN A 241 31.50 -8.49 -10.87
N GLN A 242 32.14 -8.29 -12.03
CA GLN A 242 33.59 -8.12 -12.12
C GLN A 242 34.05 -6.76 -11.55
N VAL A 243 33.21 -5.73 -11.67
CA VAL A 243 33.47 -4.40 -11.08
C VAL A 243 33.30 -4.44 -9.56
N ALA A 244 32.36 -5.25 -9.05
CA ALA A 244 32.22 -5.48 -7.60
C ALA A 244 33.47 -6.15 -7.01
N GLN A 245 34.02 -7.17 -7.69
CA GLN A 245 35.29 -7.81 -7.29
C GLN A 245 36.46 -6.81 -7.31
N MET A 246 36.54 -5.98 -8.35
CA MET A 246 37.57 -4.93 -8.45
C MET A 246 37.47 -3.92 -7.30
N SER A 247 36.26 -3.48 -6.96
CA SER A 247 36.02 -2.60 -5.82
C SER A 247 36.52 -3.20 -4.52
N GLN A 248 36.23 -4.49 -4.29
CA GLN A 248 36.64 -5.18 -3.06
C GLN A 248 38.16 -5.35 -3.00
N ALA A 249 38.80 -5.70 -4.13
CA ALA A 249 40.25 -5.81 -4.22
C ALA A 249 40.96 -4.46 -3.98
N LEU A 250 40.44 -3.38 -4.57
CA LEU A 250 40.97 -2.02 -4.36
C LEU A 250 40.78 -1.53 -2.92
N GLN A 251 39.65 -1.83 -2.28
CA GLN A 251 39.43 -1.49 -0.87
C GLN A 251 40.37 -2.28 0.05
N GLN A 252 40.61 -3.57 -0.22
CA GLN A 252 41.58 -4.37 0.53
C GLN A 252 43.00 -3.82 0.39
N ALA A 253 43.43 -3.52 -0.84
CA ALA A 253 44.70 -2.85 -1.09
C ALA A 253 44.76 -1.49 -0.37
N GLY A 254 43.70 -0.69 -0.45
CA GLY A 254 43.60 0.59 0.23
C GLY A 254 43.82 0.50 1.73
N ASN A 255 43.20 -0.49 2.39
CA ASN A 255 43.38 -0.73 3.82
C ASN A 255 44.83 -1.09 4.18
N GLU A 256 45.50 -1.88 3.34
CA GLU A 256 46.90 -2.26 3.53
C GLU A 256 47.84 -1.06 3.35
N LEU A 257 47.58 -0.22 2.35
CA LEU A 257 48.32 1.01 2.08
C LEU A 257 48.09 2.08 3.18
N ALA A 258 46.85 2.23 3.67
CA ALA A 258 46.52 3.16 4.75
C ALA A 258 47.14 2.75 6.09
N GLY A 259 47.38 1.46 6.30
CA GLY A 259 47.98 0.90 7.51
C GLY A 259 49.45 1.20 7.72
N GLN A 260 50.13 1.90 6.79
CA GLN A 260 51.53 2.28 6.88
C GLN A 260 51.69 3.80 7.12
N PRO A 261 51.88 4.24 8.38
CA PRO A 261 52.03 5.65 8.72
C PRO A 261 53.29 6.25 8.07
N GLY A 262 53.15 7.42 7.45
CA GLY A 262 54.26 8.14 6.82
C GLY A 262 54.64 7.64 5.43
N SER A 263 53.84 6.74 4.84
CA SER A 263 54.11 6.27 3.49
C SER A 263 53.69 7.27 2.40
N PRO A 264 54.42 7.31 1.27
CA PRO A 264 54.06 8.14 0.11
C PRO A 264 52.63 7.96 -0.37
N MET A 265 52.11 6.73 -0.32
CA MET A 265 50.78 6.40 -0.85
C MET A 265 49.70 6.30 0.24
N GLY A 266 49.97 6.81 1.45
CA GLY A 266 49.05 6.72 2.59
C GLY A 266 47.70 7.43 2.36
N SER A 267 47.69 8.60 1.72
CA SER A 267 46.44 9.32 1.41
C SER A 267 45.63 8.59 0.33
N ALA A 268 46.31 8.09 -0.70
CA ALA A 268 45.69 7.28 -1.74
C ALA A 268 45.11 5.98 -1.16
N GLY A 269 45.83 5.31 -0.25
CA GLY A 269 45.36 4.14 0.48
C GLY A 269 44.11 4.45 1.32
N GLN A 270 44.11 5.57 2.04
CA GLN A 270 42.95 6.02 2.82
C GLN A 270 41.73 6.29 1.92
N ASN A 271 41.92 6.92 0.76
CA ASN A 271 40.86 7.16 -0.20
C ASN A 271 40.33 5.86 -0.82
N LEU A 272 41.22 4.92 -1.19
CA LEU A 272 40.84 3.58 -1.67
C LEU A 272 40.05 2.80 -0.62
N SER A 273 40.47 2.84 0.65
CA SER A 273 39.76 2.16 1.75
C SER A 273 38.33 2.68 1.95
N GLN A 274 38.09 3.96 1.65
CA GLN A 274 36.78 4.61 1.73
C GLN A 274 35.95 4.44 0.44
N GLY A 275 36.50 3.80 -0.60
CA GLY A 275 35.85 3.69 -1.91
C GLY A 275 35.97 4.94 -2.79
N ASN A 276 36.72 5.96 -2.37
CA ASN A 276 36.95 7.21 -3.11
C ASN A 276 38.07 7.04 -4.14
N ASN A 277 37.86 6.16 -5.13
CA ASN A 277 38.86 5.81 -6.15
C ASN A 277 39.34 7.02 -6.97
N GLN A 278 38.48 8.02 -7.18
CA GLN A 278 38.83 9.24 -7.94
C GLN A 278 39.73 10.20 -7.15
N ALA A 279 39.53 10.28 -5.84
CA ALA A 279 40.44 10.99 -4.94
C ALA A 279 41.78 10.25 -4.84
N ALA A 280 41.75 8.91 -4.74
CA ALA A 280 42.98 8.10 -4.74
C ALA A 280 43.79 8.26 -6.04
N ALA A 281 43.12 8.28 -7.19
CA ALA A 281 43.76 8.54 -8.48
C ALA A 281 44.40 9.93 -8.52
N SER A 282 43.72 10.95 -7.99
CA SER A 282 44.24 12.31 -7.91
C SER A 282 45.47 12.39 -6.99
N ASP A 283 45.43 11.71 -5.84
CA ASP A 283 46.56 11.62 -4.93
C ASP A 283 47.77 10.97 -5.62
N MET A 284 47.57 9.86 -6.33
CA MET A 284 48.62 9.17 -7.08
C MET A 284 49.21 10.03 -8.21
N ALA A 285 48.38 10.77 -8.95
CA ALA A 285 48.86 11.67 -10.00
C ALA A 285 49.69 12.84 -9.45
N ASN A 286 49.38 13.28 -8.23
CA ASN A 286 50.06 14.40 -7.56
C ASN A 286 51.32 13.99 -6.79
N LEU A 287 51.67 12.70 -6.73
CA LEU A 287 52.93 12.25 -6.13
C LEU A 287 54.11 12.74 -6.96
N ASN A 288 54.93 13.65 -6.42
CA ASN A 288 56.14 14.09 -7.10
C ASN A 288 57.31 13.16 -6.76
N VAL A 289 57.63 12.24 -7.68
CA VAL A 289 58.71 11.26 -7.49
C VAL A 289 60.08 11.93 -7.36
N ASN A 290 60.27 13.12 -7.94
CA ASN A 290 61.57 13.81 -7.93
C ASN A 290 61.97 14.37 -6.56
N ASP A 291 60.99 14.66 -5.70
CA ASP A 291 61.23 15.26 -4.38
C ASP A 291 61.44 14.19 -3.29
N MET A 292 61.31 12.90 -3.65
CA MET A 292 61.41 11.76 -2.74
C MET A 292 62.85 11.30 -2.53
N THR A 293 63.15 10.87 -1.31
CA THR A 293 64.38 10.16 -0.97
C THR A 293 64.39 8.74 -1.55
N ASP A 294 65.57 8.13 -1.70
CA ASP A 294 65.68 6.76 -2.23
C ASP A 294 64.91 5.74 -1.37
N ALA A 295 64.84 5.95 -0.06
CA ALA A 295 64.04 5.12 0.85
C ALA A 295 62.54 5.26 0.59
N GLU A 296 62.04 6.48 0.35
CA GLU A 296 60.63 6.73 0.01
C GLU A 296 60.27 6.16 -1.37
N LYS A 297 61.18 6.25 -2.35
CA LYS A 297 61.00 5.63 -3.66
C LYS A 297 60.91 4.11 -3.58
N GLN A 298 61.72 3.49 -2.72
CA GLN A 298 61.71 2.05 -2.50
C GLN A 298 60.40 1.60 -1.83
N GLN A 299 59.91 2.37 -0.85
CA GLN A 299 58.61 2.13 -0.23
C GLN A 299 57.45 2.33 -1.23
N LEU A 300 57.49 3.37 -2.06
CA LEU A 300 56.52 3.59 -3.11
C LEU A 300 56.49 2.41 -4.11
N ALA A 301 57.66 1.89 -4.51
CA ALA A 301 57.77 0.74 -5.40
C ALA A 301 57.11 -0.52 -4.79
N GLU A 302 57.28 -0.78 -3.50
CA GLU A 302 56.61 -1.88 -2.79
C GLU A 302 55.09 -1.70 -2.77
N GLN A 303 54.61 -0.49 -2.49
CA GLN A 303 53.17 -0.20 -2.44
C GLN A 303 52.50 -0.25 -3.83
N LEU A 304 53.21 0.15 -4.88
CA LEU A 304 52.76 -0.02 -6.26
C LEU A 304 52.67 -1.48 -6.65
N ASN A 305 53.57 -2.32 -6.14
CA ASN A 305 53.47 -3.77 -6.34
C ASN A 305 52.23 -4.35 -5.64
N THR A 306 51.96 -3.98 -4.38
CA THR A 306 50.75 -4.41 -3.66
C THR A 306 49.47 -4.01 -4.41
N LEU A 307 49.41 -2.77 -4.88
CA LEU A 307 48.27 -2.29 -5.67
C LEU A 307 48.17 -3.00 -7.02
N GLY A 308 49.30 -3.25 -7.69
CA GLY A 308 49.40 -3.99 -8.94
C GLY A 308 48.90 -5.41 -8.82
N ASP A 309 49.28 -6.11 -7.75
CA ASP A 309 48.82 -7.47 -7.44
C ASP A 309 47.30 -7.50 -7.22
N ALA A 310 46.74 -6.52 -6.51
CA ALA A 310 45.31 -6.42 -6.24
C ALA A 310 44.47 -6.21 -7.52
N VAL A 311 44.98 -5.43 -8.48
CA VAL A 311 44.26 -5.15 -9.74
C VAL A 311 44.66 -6.08 -10.88
N SER A 312 45.65 -6.96 -10.70
CA SER A 312 46.17 -7.85 -11.74
C SER A 312 45.09 -8.69 -12.44
N THR A 313 44.11 -9.18 -11.68
CA THR A 313 43.05 -10.06 -12.17
C THR A 313 41.91 -9.29 -12.82
N THR A 314 41.58 -8.09 -12.31
CA THR A 314 40.41 -7.32 -12.74
C THR A 314 40.76 -6.25 -13.78
N ASN A 315 41.98 -5.70 -13.74
CA ASN A 315 42.49 -4.70 -14.67
C ASN A 315 44.00 -4.91 -14.95
N PRO A 316 44.35 -5.84 -15.86
CA PRO A 316 45.74 -6.15 -16.17
C PRO A 316 46.49 -4.97 -16.84
N GLN A 317 45.78 -4.04 -17.50
CA GLN A 317 46.40 -2.85 -18.09
C GLN A 317 46.91 -1.91 -17.00
N MET A 318 46.10 -1.70 -15.96
CA MET A 318 46.50 -0.91 -14.80
C MET A 318 47.65 -1.57 -14.04
N ALA A 319 47.61 -2.90 -13.84
CA ALA A 319 48.71 -3.64 -13.22
C ALA A 319 50.03 -3.47 -13.99
N ASN A 320 50.00 -3.53 -15.33
CA ASN A 320 51.18 -3.32 -16.17
C ASN A 320 51.77 -1.90 -16.05
N GLU A 321 50.92 -0.86 -15.93
CA GLU A 321 51.42 0.51 -15.73
C GLU A 321 51.99 0.71 -14.32
N LEU A 322 51.40 0.08 -13.30
CA LEU A 322 51.94 0.06 -11.93
C LEU A 322 53.28 -0.67 -11.86
N GLU A 323 53.43 -1.80 -12.57
CA GLU A 323 54.70 -2.52 -12.70
C GLU A 323 55.77 -1.69 -13.41
N LYS A 324 55.42 -1.00 -14.50
CA LYS A 324 56.36 -0.08 -15.17
C LYS A 324 56.82 1.06 -14.27
N ALA A 325 55.92 1.61 -13.46
CA ALA A 325 56.26 2.64 -12.47
C ALA A 325 57.23 2.08 -11.41
N GLN A 326 56.95 0.89 -10.90
CA GLN A 326 57.79 0.18 -9.93
C GLN A 326 59.19 -0.13 -10.50
N GLN A 327 59.31 -0.62 -11.74
CA GLN A 327 60.60 -0.87 -12.39
C GLN A 327 61.38 0.42 -12.67
N ALA A 328 60.70 1.49 -13.07
CA ALA A 328 61.35 2.79 -13.30
C ALA A 328 61.92 3.39 -12.01
N LEU A 329 61.19 3.27 -10.89
CA LEU A 329 61.68 3.67 -9.56
C LEU A 329 62.92 2.86 -9.15
N GLN A 330 62.94 1.55 -9.40
CA GLN A 330 64.09 0.70 -9.09
C GLN A 330 65.33 1.00 -9.96
N ASN A 331 65.12 1.45 -11.19
CA ASN A 331 66.18 1.81 -12.13
C ASN A 331 66.66 3.28 -11.96
N GLY A 332 66.02 4.07 -11.08
CA GLY A 332 66.32 5.48 -10.88
C GLY A 332 65.86 6.41 -12.00
N ASP A 333 64.91 5.98 -12.85
CA ASP A 333 64.31 6.80 -13.91
C ASP A 333 63.02 7.45 -13.40
N ASP A 334 63.17 8.53 -12.64
CA ASP A 334 62.06 9.27 -12.02
C ASP A 334 61.06 9.80 -13.07
N ALA A 335 61.56 10.19 -14.25
CA ALA A 335 60.74 10.71 -15.33
C ALA A 335 59.87 9.62 -15.99
N ALA A 336 60.37 8.40 -16.10
CA ALA A 336 59.58 7.25 -16.54
C ALA A 336 58.58 6.81 -15.46
N ALA A 337 59.00 6.80 -14.19
CA ALA A 337 58.13 6.48 -13.05
C ALA A 337 56.93 7.43 -12.97
N GLN A 338 57.16 8.73 -13.06
CA GLN A 338 56.11 9.75 -13.02
C GLN A 338 55.10 9.59 -14.19
N ARG A 339 55.57 9.23 -15.38
CA ARG A 339 54.68 8.99 -16.54
C ARG A 339 53.82 7.75 -16.36
N ALA A 340 54.41 6.65 -15.90
CA ALA A 340 53.69 5.41 -15.62
C ALA A 340 52.67 5.58 -14.48
N LEU A 341 53.03 6.32 -13.42
CA LEU A 341 52.11 6.70 -12.33
C LEU A 341 50.92 7.52 -12.82
N ASN A 342 51.15 8.53 -13.68
CA ASN A 342 50.07 9.34 -14.25
C ASN A 342 49.13 8.50 -15.14
N ASN A 343 49.67 7.58 -15.94
CA ASN A 343 48.84 6.66 -16.73
C ASN A 343 48.01 5.73 -15.83
N ALA A 344 48.64 5.14 -14.80
CA ALA A 344 47.96 4.29 -13.84
C ALA A 344 46.87 5.05 -13.06
N ALA A 345 47.14 6.29 -12.65
CA ALA A 345 46.17 7.17 -12.01
C ALA A 345 44.98 7.48 -12.92
N GLN A 346 45.20 7.74 -14.21
CA GLN A 346 44.12 7.97 -15.17
C GLN A 346 43.26 6.72 -15.37
N MET A 347 43.88 5.53 -15.45
CA MET A 347 43.16 4.25 -15.50
C MET A 347 42.39 3.98 -14.20
N MET A 348 42.96 4.31 -13.04
CA MET A 348 42.29 4.20 -11.75
C MET A 348 41.09 5.14 -11.66
N ALA A 349 41.20 6.38 -12.16
CA ALA A 349 40.08 7.31 -12.18
C ALA A 349 38.92 6.78 -13.04
N GLN A 350 39.22 6.23 -14.23
CA GLN A 350 38.22 5.60 -15.10
C GLN A 350 37.58 4.37 -14.46
N ALA A 351 38.39 3.49 -13.87
CA ALA A 351 37.89 2.33 -13.13
C ALA A 351 37.05 2.75 -11.92
N GLY A 352 37.46 3.81 -11.23
CA GLY A 352 36.75 4.42 -10.12
C GLY A 352 35.36 4.90 -10.50
N GLN A 353 35.23 5.58 -11.65
CA GLN A 353 33.91 5.97 -12.19
C GLN A 353 33.03 4.75 -12.49
N GLN A 354 33.60 3.69 -13.07
CA GLN A 354 32.87 2.45 -13.33
C GLN A 354 32.42 1.76 -12.04
N ILE A 355 33.26 1.77 -11.00
CA ILE A 355 32.94 1.24 -9.67
C ILE A 355 31.81 2.05 -9.04
N THR A 356 31.90 3.38 -9.02
CA THR A 356 30.84 4.25 -8.49
C THR A 356 29.52 4.01 -9.23
N PHE A 357 29.56 3.90 -10.56
CA PHE A 357 28.38 3.58 -11.36
C PHE A 357 27.76 2.24 -10.97
N SER A 358 28.56 1.16 -10.93
CA SER A 358 28.07 -0.19 -10.58
C SER A 358 27.55 -0.27 -9.13
N GLN A 359 28.22 0.40 -8.19
CA GLN A 359 27.77 0.44 -6.78
C GLN A 359 26.47 1.22 -6.65
N THR A 360 26.34 2.35 -7.32
CA THR A 360 25.12 3.16 -7.31
C THR A 360 23.96 2.39 -7.94
N ALA A 361 24.20 1.67 -9.05
CA ALA A 361 23.22 0.79 -9.67
C ALA A 361 22.75 -0.32 -8.71
N SER A 362 23.69 -0.99 -8.02
CA SER A 362 23.37 -2.06 -7.06
C SER A 362 22.62 -1.53 -5.83
N GLN A 363 23.01 -0.38 -5.28
CA GLN A 363 22.30 0.27 -4.17
C GLN A 363 20.88 0.68 -4.58
N ALA A 364 20.73 1.29 -5.75
CA ALA A 364 19.43 1.64 -6.31
C ALA A 364 18.54 0.39 -6.52
N SER A 365 19.11 -0.69 -7.06
CA SER A 365 18.44 -1.98 -7.23
C SER A 365 17.93 -2.53 -5.89
N GLN A 366 18.78 -2.53 -4.85
CA GLN A 366 18.39 -2.99 -3.51
C GLN A 366 17.29 -2.12 -2.89
N GLN A 367 17.36 -0.79 -3.06
CA GLN A 367 16.29 0.10 -2.60
C GLN A 367 14.96 -0.17 -3.31
N MET A 368 14.99 -0.53 -4.60
CA MET A 368 13.76 -0.89 -5.33
C MET A 368 13.17 -2.21 -4.84
N GLN A 369 14.00 -3.21 -4.54
CA GLN A 369 13.56 -4.49 -3.94
C GLN A 369 12.95 -4.27 -2.55
N GLN A 370 13.58 -3.44 -1.73
CA GLN A 370 13.05 -3.06 -0.42
C GLN A 370 11.71 -2.34 -0.57
N GLY A 371 11.60 -1.40 -1.51
CA GLY A 371 10.33 -0.75 -1.85
C GLY A 371 9.24 -1.74 -2.24
N ALA A 372 9.56 -2.71 -3.10
CA ALA A 372 8.60 -3.74 -3.52
C ALA A 372 8.10 -4.55 -2.32
N SER A 373 9.00 -4.92 -1.39
CA SER A 373 8.63 -5.64 -0.17
C SER A 373 7.77 -4.81 0.78
N GLN A 374 8.00 -3.49 0.89
CA GLN A 374 7.21 -2.58 1.71
C GLN A 374 5.80 -2.40 1.15
N VAL A 375 5.68 -2.25 -0.17
CA VAL A 375 4.38 -2.17 -0.86
C VAL A 375 3.61 -3.49 -0.72
N LEU A 376 4.31 -4.63 -0.83
CA LEU A 376 3.73 -5.96 -0.61
C LEU A 376 3.19 -6.12 0.83
N ALA A 377 3.96 -5.67 1.83
CA ALA A 377 3.55 -5.69 3.23
C ALA A 377 2.32 -4.79 3.48
N ALA A 378 2.26 -3.62 2.83
CA ALA A 378 1.10 -2.72 2.92
C ALA A 378 -0.18 -3.32 2.30
N GLY A 379 -0.04 -4.17 1.29
CA GLY A 379 -1.13 -4.92 0.65
C GLY A 379 -1.70 -6.07 1.49
N GLY A 380 -1.19 -6.29 2.71
CA GLY A 380 -1.58 -7.43 3.54
C GLY A 380 -0.84 -8.71 3.20
N GLY A 381 0.21 -8.63 2.38
CA GLY A 381 1.18 -9.71 2.22
C GLY A 381 1.84 -9.96 3.56
N GLN A 382 1.56 -11.12 4.14
CA GLN A 382 2.09 -11.55 5.42
C GLN A 382 3.59 -11.85 5.26
N THR A 383 4.43 -10.80 5.32
CA THR A 383 5.82 -11.00 5.69
C THR A 383 5.80 -11.42 7.14
N GLN A 384 5.93 -12.73 7.37
CA GLN A 384 6.35 -13.28 8.65
C GLN A 384 7.82 -12.91 8.87
N ALA A 385 8.11 -11.62 8.95
CA ALA A 385 9.33 -11.06 9.50
C ALA A 385 9.02 -10.75 10.96
N GLN A 386 9.28 -11.74 11.82
CA GLN A 386 9.74 -11.57 13.19
C GLN A 386 9.23 -10.30 13.91
N ASN A 387 7.99 -10.35 14.40
CA ASN A 387 7.48 -9.39 15.37
C ASN A 387 8.23 -9.58 16.71
N GLY A 388 9.37 -8.90 16.84
CA GLY A 388 9.85 -8.45 18.14
C GLY A 388 8.94 -7.31 18.61
N ALA A 389 8.15 -7.57 19.64
CA ALA A 389 7.32 -6.57 20.28
C ALA A 389 8.18 -5.39 20.80
N PRO A 390 7.77 -4.12 20.66
CA PRO A 390 8.31 -3.04 21.44
C PRO A 390 7.73 -3.12 22.85
N GLY A 391 8.43 -3.85 23.73
CA GLY A 391 8.22 -3.79 25.17
C GLY A 391 9.07 -2.67 25.75
N GLU A 392 8.44 -1.52 26.04
CA GLU A 392 9.01 -0.48 26.89
C GLU A 392 9.26 -1.04 28.30
N GLN A 393 10.52 -1.19 28.70
CA GLN A 393 10.91 -1.08 30.11
C GLN A 393 12.39 -0.66 30.23
N PRO A 394 12.71 0.44 30.93
CA PRO A 394 14.09 0.85 31.17
C PRO A 394 14.65 0.13 32.41
N GLY A 395 15.78 -0.56 32.24
CA GLY A 395 16.51 -1.25 33.31
C GLY A 395 18.00 -1.34 33.02
N THR A 396 18.79 -0.66 33.83
CA THR A 396 20.25 -0.52 33.80
C THR A 396 20.99 -1.75 34.34
N ALA A 397 22.06 -2.20 33.63
CA ALA A 397 23.31 -2.84 34.12
C ALA A 397 24.03 -3.54 32.93
N GLN A 398 25.19 -3.10 32.43
CA GLN A 398 26.58 -3.28 32.93
C GLN A 398 27.28 -4.57 32.43
N ASN A 399 28.32 -4.35 31.59
CA ASN A 399 29.54 -5.13 31.28
C ASN A 399 29.52 -6.65 31.05
N GLY A 400 30.03 -7.05 29.87
CA GLY A 400 30.61 -8.37 29.62
C GLY A 400 30.96 -8.62 28.14
N GLN A 401 32.24 -8.50 27.78
CA GLN A 401 32.81 -8.78 26.45
C GLN A 401 33.00 -10.31 26.23
N PRO A 402 33.13 -10.83 24.97
CA PRO A 402 32.74 -12.17 24.58
C PRO A 402 33.90 -13.18 24.55
N ALA A 403 33.56 -14.47 24.45
CA ALA A 403 34.47 -15.51 23.99
C ALA A 403 33.71 -16.77 23.49
N GLY A 404 34.17 -17.33 22.37
CA GLY A 404 34.26 -18.79 22.22
C GLY A 404 33.50 -19.47 21.09
N ASN A 405 34.21 -19.72 19.99
CA ASN A 405 34.02 -20.75 18.97
C ASN A 405 33.36 -22.08 19.42
N GLY A 406 32.59 -22.68 18.49
CA GLY A 406 32.94 -24.01 17.98
C GLY A 406 31.92 -25.16 18.15
N ALA A 407 31.72 -25.84 17.01
CA ALA A 407 31.48 -27.28 16.83
C ALA A 407 30.04 -27.79 16.57
N SER A 408 29.93 -28.31 15.35
CA SER A 408 28.98 -29.29 14.83
C SER A 408 28.77 -30.51 15.74
N GLY A 409 27.56 -31.05 15.74
CA GLY A 409 27.24 -32.34 16.35
C GLY A 409 25.92 -32.90 15.83
N SER A 410 26.00 -33.72 14.80
CA SER A 410 24.97 -34.67 14.35
C SER A 410 24.95 -35.90 15.28
N GLY A 411 23.75 -36.42 15.60
CA GLY A 411 23.64 -37.73 16.28
C GLY A 411 22.32 -38.00 17.04
N SER A 412 21.37 -38.60 16.32
CA SER A 412 20.53 -39.75 16.74
C SER A 412 20.04 -39.91 18.20
N GLY A 413 18.73 -39.75 18.38
CA GLY A 413 17.78 -40.71 18.98
C GLY A 413 18.10 -41.45 20.28
N SER A 414 17.31 -41.17 21.33
CA SER A 414 16.69 -42.20 22.18
C SER A 414 15.59 -41.58 23.04
N GLY A 415 14.42 -42.23 23.04
CA GLY A 415 13.26 -41.80 23.80
C GLY A 415 13.33 -42.20 25.27
N SER A 416 12.76 -41.36 26.13
CA SER A 416 12.19 -41.77 27.41
C SER A 416 11.09 -40.80 27.78
N GLY A 417 9.87 -41.33 27.90
CA GLY A 417 8.69 -40.57 28.27
C GLY A 417 8.60 -40.33 29.77
N SER A 418 8.14 -39.15 30.16
CA SER A 418 7.33 -38.98 31.36
C SER A 418 6.41 -37.77 31.19
N SER A 419 5.12 -38.07 31.29
CA SER A 419 3.94 -37.21 31.21
C SER A 419 3.87 -36.16 32.32
N THR A 420 3.43 -34.93 32.01
CA THR A 420 2.42 -34.17 32.80
C THR A 420 1.88 -32.97 31.97
N THR A 421 0.61 -33.11 31.57
CA THR A 421 -0.50 -32.13 31.54
C THR A 421 -0.30 -30.69 31.01
N GLY A 422 -0.91 -30.42 29.85
CA GLY A 422 -1.31 -29.09 29.38
C GLY A 422 -2.47 -29.19 28.36
N ASN A 423 -3.59 -28.52 28.66
CA ASN A 423 -4.88 -28.62 27.98
C ASN A 423 -4.89 -28.15 26.50
N GLU A 424 -5.39 -29.04 25.65
CA GLU A 424 -6.40 -28.88 24.58
C GLU A 424 -6.62 -27.48 23.96
N VAL A 425 -6.12 -27.31 22.73
CA VAL A 425 -6.68 -26.42 21.70
C VAL A 425 -7.46 -27.29 20.71
N GLY A 426 -8.69 -26.90 20.41
CA GLY A 426 -9.66 -27.67 19.64
C GLY A 426 -9.22 -27.97 18.21
N ASN A 427 -9.19 -29.26 17.89
CA ASN A 427 -9.02 -29.80 16.55
C ASN A 427 -10.41 -29.89 15.90
N ALA A 428 -10.79 -28.89 15.10
CA ALA A 428 -11.85 -29.09 14.12
C ALA A 428 -11.22 -29.75 12.88
N PRO A 429 -11.69 -30.91 12.41
CA PRO A 429 -11.22 -31.49 11.15
C PRO A 429 -11.50 -30.51 10.01
N ILE A 430 -10.48 -30.25 9.19
CA ILE A 430 -10.68 -29.72 7.85
C ILE A 430 -11.34 -30.86 7.06
N ASP A 431 -12.52 -30.64 6.50
CA ASP A 431 -13.18 -31.59 5.61
C ASP A 431 -12.31 -31.79 4.34
N GLN A 432 -11.45 -32.81 4.38
CA GLN A 432 -10.88 -33.42 3.18
C GLN A 432 -11.94 -34.31 2.56
N ASN A 433 -12.78 -33.72 1.71
CA ASN A 433 -13.73 -34.49 0.90
C ASN A 433 -13.12 -34.83 -0.46
N ASN A 434 -12.03 -35.60 -0.45
CA ASN A 434 -11.58 -36.35 -1.62
C ASN A 434 -11.18 -37.76 -1.17
N GLY A 435 -12.20 -38.55 -0.90
CA GLY A 435 -12.07 -40.00 -0.70
C GLY A 435 -11.97 -40.74 -2.04
N PRO A 436 -11.44 -41.96 -2.06
CA PRO A 436 -11.20 -42.70 -3.30
C PRO A 436 -12.53 -43.17 -3.94
N SER A 437 -12.74 -42.76 -5.19
CA SER A 437 -13.59 -43.37 -6.22
C SER A 437 -14.97 -43.91 -5.79
N ASP A 438 -15.99 -43.06 -5.94
CA ASP A 438 -17.32 -43.50 -6.41
C ASP A 438 -17.53 -42.82 -7.77
N GLY A 439 -17.85 -43.61 -8.80
CA GLY A 439 -17.86 -43.22 -10.22
C GLY A 439 -19.01 -42.30 -10.60
N GLY A 440 -19.13 -41.14 -9.94
CA GLY A 440 -20.05 -40.07 -10.29
C GLY A 440 -19.37 -39.03 -11.19
N GLU A 441 -20.02 -38.65 -12.29
CA GLU A 441 -19.66 -37.48 -13.08
C GLU A 441 -19.76 -36.22 -12.19
N ALA A 442 -18.62 -35.69 -11.74
CA ALA A 442 -18.57 -34.34 -11.20
C ALA A 442 -18.65 -33.36 -12.38
N SER A 443 -19.62 -32.46 -12.33
CA SER A 443 -19.79 -31.41 -13.33
C SER A 443 -18.58 -30.47 -13.30
N TYR A 444 -17.79 -30.51 -14.37
CA TYR A 444 -16.65 -29.65 -14.65
C TYR A 444 -17.03 -28.17 -14.54
N GLU A 445 -16.31 -27.41 -13.71
CA GLU A 445 -16.44 -25.95 -13.62
C GLU A 445 -15.42 -25.31 -14.57
N GLN A 446 -15.92 -24.67 -15.62
CA GLN A 446 -15.11 -24.05 -16.67
C GLN A 446 -14.31 -22.87 -16.08
N ILE A 447 -12.99 -22.99 -16.02
CA ILE A 447 -12.10 -21.87 -15.72
C ILE A 447 -11.95 -21.05 -17.00
N TYR A 448 -12.70 -19.97 -17.11
CA TYR A 448 -12.69 -19.08 -18.26
C TYR A 448 -11.58 -18.02 -18.12
N ALA A 449 -10.80 -17.79 -19.17
CA ALA A 449 -9.94 -16.61 -19.27
C ALA A 449 -10.82 -15.36 -19.47
N PRO A 450 -10.86 -14.38 -18.55
CA PRO A 450 -11.79 -13.27 -18.66
C PRO A 450 -11.51 -12.43 -19.91
N SER A 451 -12.51 -12.29 -20.77
CA SER A 451 -12.47 -11.34 -21.89
C SER A 451 -12.39 -9.92 -21.32
N LEU A 452 -11.39 -9.14 -21.75
CA LEU A 452 -11.37 -7.71 -21.46
C LEU A 452 -12.61 -7.06 -22.09
N MET A 453 -13.41 -6.39 -21.28
CA MET A 453 -14.57 -5.63 -21.75
C MET A 453 -14.06 -4.38 -22.50
N GLY A 454 -13.89 -4.49 -23.82
CA GLY A 454 -13.53 -3.38 -24.71
C GLY A 454 -12.26 -3.54 -25.57
N GLY A 455 -11.64 -4.72 -25.64
CA GLY A 455 -10.54 -5.00 -26.58
C GLY A 455 -11.04 -5.81 -27.78
N GLU A 456 -10.66 -5.40 -29.00
CA GLU A 456 -10.86 -6.21 -30.22
C GLU A 456 -10.24 -7.60 -30.04
N ASP A 457 -10.90 -8.59 -30.67
CA ASP A 457 -10.58 -10.01 -30.63
C ASP A 457 -9.06 -10.27 -30.67
N GLY A 458 -8.60 -11.14 -29.77
CA GLY A 458 -7.20 -11.57 -29.74
C GLY A 458 -6.76 -12.06 -31.12
N SER A 459 -5.53 -11.72 -31.50
CA SER A 459 -4.95 -12.01 -32.81
C SER A 459 -5.21 -13.44 -33.25
N THR A 460 -5.95 -13.61 -34.35
CA THR A 460 -6.11 -14.89 -35.03
C THR A 460 -4.74 -15.37 -35.51
N VAL A 461 -4.22 -16.41 -34.88
CA VAL A 461 -2.97 -17.06 -35.29
C VAL A 461 -3.31 -18.04 -36.41
N ASP A 462 -2.85 -17.75 -37.63
CA ASP A 462 -2.89 -18.73 -38.73
C ASP A 462 -1.91 -19.87 -38.43
N LEU A 463 -2.42 -21.10 -38.33
CA LEU A 463 -1.56 -22.28 -38.21
C LEU A 463 -0.87 -22.57 -39.56
N PRO A 464 0.43 -22.89 -39.57
CA PRO A 464 1.14 -23.30 -40.78
C PRO A 464 0.61 -24.64 -41.31
N SER A 465 0.71 -24.86 -42.63
CA SER A 465 0.24 -26.09 -43.27
C SER A 465 0.97 -27.32 -42.73
N SER A 466 0.19 -28.30 -42.27
CA SER A 466 0.62 -29.57 -41.67
C SER A 466 1.76 -30.25 -42.44
N GLY A 467 2.93 -30.33 -41.83
CA GLY A 467 4.10 -31.00 -42.38
C GLY A 467 5.30 -31.15 -41.44
N GLU A 468 5.26 -30.59 -40.23
CA GLU A 468 6.28 -30.81 -39.20
C GLU A 468 5.73 -31.75 -38.11
N GLU A 469 6.53 -32.74 -37.73
CA GLU A 469 6.22 -33.74 -36.70
C GLU A 469 6.20 -33.08 -35.31
N GLY A 470 5.05 -32.52 -34.95
CA GLY A 470 4.68 -32.18 -33.57
C GLY A 470 3.56 -33.10 -33.09
N GLU A 471 3.60 -33.51 -31.83
CA GLU A 471 2.53 -34.31 -31.21
C GLU A 471 1.24 -33.48 -31.16
N VAL A 472 0.18 -33.97 -31.81
CA VAL A 472 -1.11 -33.28 -31.89
C VAL A 472 -1.83 -33.48 -30.56
N ILE A 473 -1.76 -32.48 -29.69
CA ILE A 473 -2.51 -32.43 -28.43
C ILE A 473 -3.85 -31.75 -28.74
N GLY A 474 -4.88 -32.53 -29.06
CA GLY A 474 -6.26 -32.08 -29.30
C GLY A 474 -6.74 -32.12 -30.77
N GLN A 475 -7.96 -32.60 -31.00
CA GLN A 475 -8.70 -32.47 -32.26
C GLN A 475 -10.06 -31.82 -32.00
N GLY A 476 -10.36 -30.72 -32.71
CA GLY A 476 -11.67 -30.08 -32.72
C GLY A 476 -12.39 -30.26 -34.06
N PRO A 477 -13.73 -30.08 -34.13
CA PRO A 477 -14.47 -30.11 -35.38
C PRO A 477 -13.98 -29.00 -36.33
N THR A 478 -13.52 -29.38 -37.53
CA THR A 478 -13.09 -28.44 -38.58
C THR A 478 -14.22 -28.18 -39.57
N ASP A 479 -15.37 -27.70 -39.09
CA ASP A 479 -16.40 -27.18 -40.00
C ASP A 479 -16.01 -25.74 -40.39
N PRO A 480 -15.86 -25.40 -41.69
CA PRO A 480 -15.50 -24.05 -42.12
C PRO A 480 -16.51 -22.96 -41.75
N SER A 481 -17.70 -23.34 -41.28
CA SER A 481 -18.78 -22.42 -40.92
C SER A 481 -18.94 -22.15 -39.41
N GLU A 482 -18.16 -22.83 -38.56
CA GLU A 482 -18.09 -22.54 -37.12
C GLU A 482 -16.62 -22.36 -36.67
N PRO A 483 -16.30 -21.37 -35.83
CA PRO A 483 -14.96 -21.23 -35.27
C PRO A 483 -14.62 -22.48 -34.45
N GLY A 484 -13.72 -23.31 -34.97
CA GLY A 484 -13.27 -24.54 -34.32
C GLY A 484 -12.64 -24.24 -32.95
N GLN A 485 -13.19 -24.84 -31.91
CA GLN A 485 -12.61 -24.79 -30.56
C GLN A 485 -11.66 -25.97 -30.42
N SER A 486 -10.34 -25.71 -30.43
CA SER A 486 -9.35 -26.70 -30.00
C SER A 486 -9.27 -26.61 -28.48
N LEU A 487 -9.92 -27.55 -27.80
CA LEU A 487 -9.88 -27.67 -26.34
C LEU A 487 -8.94 -28.84 -26.01
N VAL A 488 -7.77 -28.52 -25.46
CA VAL A 488 -6.89 -29.54 -24.87
C VAL A 488 -7.32 -29.71 -23.41
N PRO A 489 -7.81 -30.89 -23.01
CA PRO A 489 -8.18 -31.14 -21.62
C PRO A 489 -6.96 -30.93 -20.72
N TYR A 490 -7.11 -30.12 -19.66
CA TYR A 490 -6.01 -29.80 -18.73
C TYR A 490 -5.33 -31.06 -18.15
N ASN A 491 -6.12 -32.12 -17.98
CA ASN A 491 -5.66 -33.43 -17.48
C ASN A 491 -4.62 -34.09 -18.39
N GLU A 492 -4.64 -33.82 -19.70
CA GLU A 492 -3.72 -34.40 -20.67
C GLU A 492 -2.35 -33.70 -20.67
N VAL A 493 -2.33 -32.42 -20.27
CA VAL A 493 -1.11 -31.59 -20.21
C VAL A 493 -0.55 -31.41 -18.80
N TYR A 494 -1.31 -31.75 -17.76
CA TYR A 494 -0.90 -31.61 -16.35
C TYR A 494 0.46 -32.26 -16.04
N ALA A 495 0.69 -33.48 -16.54
CA ALA A 495 1.95 -34.19 -16.32
C ALA A 495 3.19 -33.47 -16.91
N GLN A 496 3.01 -32.74 -18.02
CA GLN A 496 4.09 -31.95 -18.61
C GLN A 496 4.32 -30.66 -17.80
N TYR A 497 3.25 -29.99 -17.35
CA TYR A 497 3.36 -28.79 -16.52
C TYR A 497 3.96 -29.06 -15.14
N ASP A 498 3.63 -30.18 -14.50
CA ASP A 498 4.23 -30.58 -13.22
C ASP A 498 5.75 -30.79 -13.37
N GLN A 499 6.18 -31.42 -14.47
CA GLN A 499 7.61 -31.61 -14.74
C GLN A 499 8.36 -30.28 -14.92
N PHE A 500 7.79 -29.33 -15.70
CA PHE A 500 8.36 -27.98 -15.85
C PHE A 500 8.37 -27.19 -14.54
N ASN A 501 7.32 -27.31 -13.72
CA ASN A 501 7.23 -26.62 -12.44
C ASN A 501 8.27 -27.14 -11.45
N ARG A 502 8.48 -28.46 -11.38
CA ARG A 502 9.54 -29.08 -10.57
C ARG A 502 10.93 -28.64 -11.01
N GLU A 503 11.19 -28.63 -12.33
CA GLU A 503 12.47 -28.20 -12.89
C GLU A 503 12.73 -26.71 -12.66
N ALA A 504 11.70 -25.86 -12.75
CA ALA A 504 11.80 -24.43 -12.45
C ALA A 504 12.07 -24.15 -10.95
N ILE A 505 11.44 -24.90 -10.05
CA ILE A 505 11.68 -24.83 -8.60
C ILE A 505 13.09 -25.32 -8.24
N GLU A 506 13.57 -26.39 -8.88
CA GLU A 506 14.90 -26.96 -8.63
C GLU A 506 16.03 -26.12 -9.25
N SER A 507 15.79 -25.40 -10.35
CA SER A 507 16.79 -24.55 -11.02
C SER A 507 17.21 -23.30 -10.21
N GLY A 508 16.57 -23.02 -9.07
CA GLY A 508 17.02 -22.00 -8.11
C GLY A 508 16.74 -20.54 -8.48
N ASN A 509 16.00 -20.28 -9.57
CA ASN A 509 15.64 -18.93 -10.00
C ASN A 509 14.43 -18.32 -9.26
N ILE A 510 13.88 -19.04 -8.28
CA ILE A 510 12.71 -18.63 -7.50
C ILE A 510 13.19 -18.33 -6.06
N PRO A 511 12.98 -17.11 -5.54
CA PRO A 511 13.32 -16.79 -4.16
C PRO A 511 12.56 -17.73 -3.20
N LEU A 512 13.24 -18.21 -2.14
CA LEU A 512 12.73 -19.23 -1.21
C LEU A 512 11.33 -18.92 -0.65
N SER A 513 10.97 -17.65 -0.49
CA SER A 513 9.65 -17.22 -0.02
C SER A 513 8.49 -17.51 -0.99
N PHE A 514 8.77 -17.67 -2.27
CA PHE A 514 7.76 -17.95 -3.30
C PHE A 514 7.59 -19.45 -3.58
N ILE A 515 8.52 -20.30 -3.14
CA ILE A 515 8.47 -21.75 -3.41
C ILE A 515 7.21 -22.37 -2.79
N ASP A 516 6.90 -22.03 -1.54
CA ASP A 516 5.73 -22.60 -0.85
C ASP A 516 4.41 -22.09 -1.42
N ILE A 517 4.38 -20.85 -1.95
CA ILE A 517 3.19 -20.29 -2.59
C ILE A 517 2.95 -20.97 -3.95
N ILE A 518 4.00 -21.14 -4.74
CA ILE A 518 3.94 -21.79 -6.04
C ILE A 518 3.55 -23.27 -5.87
N ARG A 519 4.13 -23.98 -4.89
CA ARG A 519 3.72 -25.35 -4.54
C ARG A 519 2.25 -25.42 -4.18
N ASN A 520 1.78 -24.61 -3.23
CA ASN A 520 0.37 -24.63 -2.83
C ASN A 520 -0.60 -24.30 -3.99
N TYR A 521 -0.21 -23.43 -4.92
CA TYR A 521 -1.01 -23.11 -6.10
C TYR A 521 -1.10 -24.29 -7.06
N PHE A 522 0.03 -24.92 -7.42
CA PHE A 522 0.03 -26.04 -8.35
C PHE A 522 -0.53 -27.34 -7.74
N ASP A 523 -0.35 -27.54 -6.43
CA ASP A 523 -0.97 -28.64 -5.68
C ASP A 523 -2.50 -28.48 -5.65
N SER A 524 -3.02 -27.24 -5.65
CA SER A 524 -4.46 -26.98 -5.73
C SER A 524 -5.08 -27.23 -7.11
N LEU A 525 -4.24 -27.44 -8.12
CA LEU A 525 -4.62 -27.73 -9.50
C LEU A 525 -4.41 -29.19 -9.88
N GLU A 526 -3.94 -30.03 -8.94
CA GLU A 526 -3.83 -31.48 -9.13
C GLU A 526 -5.24 -32.11 -9.28
N PRO A 527 -5.52 -32.85 -10.37
CA PRO A 527 -6.87 -33.37 -10.68
C PRO A 527 -7.36 -34.51 -9.78
#